data_AF-A0A5R9PZH0-F1
#
_entry.id   AF-A0A5R9PZH0-F1
#
_cell.length_a   1.000
_cell.length_b   1.000
_cell.length_c   1.000
_cell.angle_alpha   90.00
_cell.angle_beta   90.00
_cell.angle_gamma   90.00
#
_symmetry.space_group_name_H-M   'P 1'
#
loop_
_entity.id
_entity.type
_entity.pdbx_description
1 polymer ?
#
loop_
_entity_poly.entity_id
_entity_poly.type
_entity_poly.pdbx_seq_one_letter_code
_entity_poly.pdbx_strand_id
1 'polypeptide(L)'
;MKLFAMAFLVSFYSFSVNAKISLPDTCNDLTEASEKALVLLNKKEFIELGECIGASQIKARRVDWIPEACSEIREDENSYLGILSLSKKEALQIGMCVGVINAVFTRYDNERVISYSSYSNRYRKYQCARGKQAVDIMVNSSWVDMSREDVRDLLCKEY
;
A
#
# COMPACT_ATOMS: atom_id res chain seq x y z
N MET A 1 -43.01 -30.09 -11.23
CA MET A 1 -42.28 -29.41 -10.13
C MET A 1 -40.87 -29.98 -9.83
N LYS A 2 -40.29 -30.87 -10.65
CA LYS A 2 -38.91 -31.37 -10.45
C LYS A 2 -37.86 -30.69 -11.34
N LEU A 3 -38.27 -30.01 -12.41
CA LEU A 3 -37.37 -29.34 -13.38
C LEU A 3 -36.88 -27.96 -12.90
N PHE A 4 -37.61 -27.29 -12.01
CA PHE A 4 -37.21 -25.98 -11.48
C PHE A 4 -36.12 -26.07 -10.40
N ALA A 5 -36.03 -27.19 -9.68
CA ALA A 5 -35.05 -27.36 -8.61
C ALA A 5 -33.62 -27.59 -9.14
N MET A 6 -33.45 -28.17 -10.34
CA MET A 6 -32.13 -28.34 -10.95
C MET A 6 -31.54 -27.04 -11.50
N ALA A 7 -32.38 -26.11 -11.98
CA ALA A 7 -31.92 -24.84 -12.53
C ALA A 7 -31.25 -23.94 -11.47
N PHE A 8 -31.68 -24.03 -10.21
CA PHE A 8 -31.14 -23.24 -9.10
C PHE A 8 -29.78 -23.76 -8.60
N LEU A 9 -29.47 -25.04 -8.79
CA LEU A 9 -28.20 -25.65 -8.39
C LEU A 9 -27.06 -25.39 -9.40
N VAL A 10 -27.39 -25.11 -10.66
CA VAL A 10 -26.39 -24.86 -11.72
C VAL A 10 -25.89 -23.41 -11.70
N SER A 11 -26.59 -22.46 -11.07
CA SER A 11 -26.16 -21.04 -11.04
C SER A 11 -25.07 -20.72 -10.01
N PHE A 12 -24.61 -21.68 -9.20
CA PHE A 12 -23.53 -21.49 -8.23
C PHE A 12 -22.13 -21.78 -8.80
N TYR A 13 -22.02 -22.27 -10.04
CA TYR A 13 -20.75 -22.40 -10.75
C TYR A 13 -20.40 -21.09 -11.47
N SER A 14 -20.22 -20.01 -10.71
CA SER A 14 -19.54 -18.84 -11.23
C SER A 14 -18.05 -19.16 -11.31
N PHE A 15 -17.51 -19.11 -12.53
CA PHE A 15 -16.09 -19.23 -12.81
C PHE A 15 -15.32 -18.19 -11.98
N SER A 16 -14.65 -18.63 -10.93
CA SER A 16 -13.63 -17.82 -10.27
C SER A 16 -12.42 -17.74 -11.21
N VAL A 17 -12.43 -16.73 -12.10
CA VAL A 17 -11.24 -16.33 -12.83
C VAL A 17 -10.29 -15.72 -11.80
N ASN A 18 -9.47 -16.57 -11.19
CA ASN A 18 -8.37 -16.13 -10.36
C ASN A 18 -7.32 -15.53 -11.29
N ALA A 19 -7.35 -14.22 -11.47
CA ALA A 19 -6.25 -13.50 -12.08
C ALA A 19 -5.03 -13.70 -11.17
N LYS A 20 -4.05 -14.48 -11.64
CA LYS A 20 -2.76 -14.61 -10.95
C LYS A 20 -2.09 -13.25 -11.02
N ILE A 21 -2.14 -12.49 -9.94
CA ILE A 21 -1.42 -11.23 -9.80
C ILE A 21 0.06 -11.57 -9.98
N SER A 22 0.70 -11.06 -11.04
CA SER A 22 2.14 -11.17 -11.18
C SER A 22 2.78 -10.27 -10.12
N LEU A 23 3.37 -10.89 -9.11
CA LEU A 23 4.05 -10.16 -8.05
C LEU A 23 5.44 -9.72 -8.52
N PRO A 24 5.96 -8.61 -7.98
CA PRO A 24 7.36 -8.25 -8.22
C PRO A 24 8.27 -9.38 -7.77
N ASP A 25 9.31 -9.69 -8.55
CA ASP A 25 10.21 -10.83 -8.26
C ASP A 25 10.83 -10.78 -6.85
N THR A 26 11.00 -9.58 -6.31
CA THR A 26 11.50 -9.33 -4.95
C THR A 26 10.52 -9.69 -3.83
N CYS A 27 9.26 -9.99 -4.14
CA CYS A 27 8.20 -10.28 -3.19
C CYS A 27 7.71 -11.74 -3.25
N ASN A 28 8.33 -12.57 -4.10
CA ASN A 28 7.88 -13.94 -4.35
C ASN A 28 7.95 -14.83 -3.10
N ASP A 29 8.95 -14.65 -2.23
CA ASP A 29 9.11 -15.45 -1.01
C ASP A 29 7.95 -15.30 -0.02
N LEU A 30 7.19 -14.20 -0.11
CA LEU A 30 6.04 -13.91 0.77
C LEU A 30 4.74 -14.58 0.28
N THR A 31 4.73 -15.17 -0.92
CA THR A 31 3.53 -15.79 -1.53
C THR A 31 3.25 -17.18 -1.04
N GLU A 32 4.30 -18.01 -0.90
CA GLU A 32 4.19 -19.38 -0.42
C GLU A 32 3.66 -19.46 1.02
N ALA A 33 3.95 -18.43 1.84
CA ALA A 33 3.39 -18.28 3.17
C ALA A 33 1.86 -18.02 3.13
N SER A 34 1.41 -17.12 2.25
CA SER A 34 0.01 -16.68 2.17
C SER A 34 -0.99 -17.76 1.68
N GLU A 35 -0.52 -18.74 0.89
CA GLU A 35 -1.37 -19.79 0.30
C GLU A 35 -1.77 -20.89 1.30
N LYS A 36 -1.07 -21.03 2.43
CA LYS A 36 -1.31 -22.14 3.40
C LYS A 36 -1.99 -21.72 4.71
N ALA A 37 -2.30 -20.44 4.92
CA ALA A 37 -2.69 -19.95 6.24
C ALA A 37 -4.22 -19.85 6.48
N LEU A 38 -4.65 -20.42 7.61
CA LEU A 38 -5.99 -20.30 8.23
C LEU A 38 -6.42 -18.83 8.40
N VAL A 39 -7.71 -18.59 8.19
CA VAL A 39 -8.41 -17.32 7.86
C VAL A 39 -8.05 -16.07 8.69
N LEU A 40 -7.49 -16.20 9.89
CA LEU A 40 -7.12 -15.07 10.76
C LEU A 40 -5.60 -14.81 10.85
N LEU A 41 -4.76 -15.85 10.73
CA LEU A 41 -3.29 -15.70 10.72
C LEU A 41 -2.78 -15.06 9.41
N ASN A 42 -3.59 -15.13 8.35
CA ASN A 42 -3.24 -14.74 6.99
C ASN A 42 -3.19 -13.20 6.77
N LYS A 43 -3.92 -12.40 7.56
CA LYS A 43 -4.03 -10.94 7.27
C LYS A 43 -2.72 -10.18 7.49
N LYS A 44 -1.92 -10.57 8.50
CA LYS A 44 -0.60 -9.99 8.73
C LYS A 44 0.34 -10.28 7.57
N GLU A 45 0.31 -11.50 7.04
CA GLU A 45 1.10 -11.91 5.87
C GLU A 45 0.67 -11.13 4.63
N PHE A 46 -0.63 -10.84 4.46
CA PHE A 46 -1.11 -9.96 3.40
C PHE A 46 -0.65 -8.52 3.57
N ILE A 47 -0.58 -7.98 4.80
CA ILE A 47 0.01 -6.66 5.06
C ILE A 47 1.49 -6.66 4.69
N GLU A 48 2.26 -7.66 5.12
CA GLU A 48 3.70 -7.77 4.81
C GLU A 48 3.95 -7.92 3.30
N LEU A 49 3.15 -8.73 2.61
CA LEU A 49 3.16 -8.85 1.16
C LEU A 49 2.81 -7.50 0.50
N GLY A 50 1.79 -6.82 1.02
CA GLY A 50 1.39 -5.49 0.59
C GLY A 50 2.53 -4.49 0.73
N GLU A 51 3.23 -4.48 1.86
CA GLU A 51 4.38 -3.59 2.09
C GLU A 51 5.47 -3.79 1.03
N CYS A 52 5.79 -5.04 0.70
CA CYS A 52 6.74 -5.35 -0.36
C CYS A 52 6.27 -4.84 -1.73
N ILE A 53 5.01 -5.10 -2.08
CA ILE A 53 4.41 -4.65 -3.34
C ILE A 53 4.45 -3.13 -3.43
N GLY A 54 3.98 -2.43 -2.39
CA GLY A 54 3.93 -0.96 -2.36
C GLY A 54 5.32 -0.34 -2.52
N ALA A 55 6.30 -0.85 -1.79
CA ALA A 55 7.69 -0.43 -1.89
C ALA A 55 8.30 -0.69 -3.29
N SER A 56 7.85 -1.73 -3.99
CA SER A 56 8.29 -2.05 -5.35
C SER A 56 7.62 -1.16 -6.41
N GLN A 57 6.31 -0.95 -6.30
CA GLN A 57 5.52 -0.16 -7.24
C GLN A 57 5.94 1.32 -7.26
N ILE A 58 6.26 1.91 -6.10
CA ILE A 58 6.77 3.28 -6.05
C ILE A 58 8.14 3.42 -6.72
N LYS A 59 9.00 2.38 -6.67
CA LYS A 59 10.26 2.34 -7.42
C LYS A 59 10.02 2.26 -8.92
N ALA A 60 8.96 1.54 -9.33
CA ALA A 60 8.49 1.43 -10.70
C ALA A 60 7.70 2.66 -11.19
N ARG A 61 7.58 3.73 -10.38
CA ARG A 61 6.86 4.98 -10.69
C ARG A 61 5.36 4.79 -10.97
N ARG A 62 4.73 3.78 -10.37
CA ARG A 62 3.27 3.61 -10.39
C ARG A 62 2.68 4.08 -9.08
N VAL A 63 1.83 5.10 -9.13
CA VAL A 63 1.35 5.84 -7.94
C VAL A 63 -0.16 6.04 -7.89
N ASP A 64 -0.87 5.68 -8.95
CA ASP A 64 -2.32 5.84 -9.14
C ASP A 64 -3.17 5.07 -8.11
N TRP A 65 -2.65 3.95 -7.63
CA TRP A 65 -3.32 3.08 -6.65
C TRP A 65 -3.20 3.56 -5.19
N ILE A 66 -2.28 4.50 -4.92
CA ILE A 66 -1.93 4.90 -3.55
C ILE A 66 -3.10 5.51 -2.76
N PRO A 67 -3.92 6.43 -3.29
CA PRO A 67 -5.01 7.01 -2.51
C PRO A 67 -6.05 5.98 -2.04
N GLU A 68 -6.43 5.04 -2.92
CA GLU A 68 -7.34 3.93 -2.55
C GLU A 68 -6.67 3.04 -1.48
N ALA A 69 -5.40 2.70 -1.67
CA ALA A 69 -4.69 1.85 -0.70
C ALA A 69 -4.56 2.51 0.68
N CYS A 70 -4.31 3.82 0.73
CA CYS A 70 -4.18 4.55 1.97
C CYS A 70 -5.52 4.89 2.65
N SER A 71 -6.64 4.95 1.90
CA SER A 71 -7.96 5.13 2.52
C SER A 71 -8.38 3.95 3.38
N GLU A 72 -7.94 2.73 3.03
CA GLU A 72 -8.21 1.52 3.82
C GLU A 72 -7.66 1.60 5.25
N ILE A 73 -6.51 2.28 5.46
CA ILE A 73 -5.98 2.51 6.81
C ILE A 73 -6.93 3.37 7.63
N ARG A 74 -7.52 4.40 7.02
CA ARG A 74 -8.47 5.28 7.70
C ARG A 74 -9.79 4.56 7.97
N GLU A 75 -10.22 3.67 7.08
CA GLU A 75 -11.41 2.84 7.29
C GLU A 75 -11.18 1.84 8.43
N ASP A 76 -10.01 1.19 8.48
CA ASP A 76 -9.63 0.28 9.57
C ASP A 76 -9.51 0.99 10.93
N GLU A 77 -8.90 2.18 10.99
CA GLU A 77 -8.81 2.98 12.23
C GLU A 77 -10.20 3.31 12.81
N ASN A 78 -11.22 3.41 11.96
CA ASN A 78 -12.60 3.69 12.36
C ASN A 78 -13.45 2.41 12.51
N SER A 79 -12.90 1.23 12.23
CA SER A 79 -13.58 -0.05 12.40
C SER A 79 -13.67 -0.43 13.87
N TYR A 80 -14.87 -0.83 14.30
CA TYR A 80 -15.10 -1.35 15.65
C TYR A 80 -14.39 -2.68 15.93
N LEU A 81 -14.08 -3.45 14.88
CA LEU A 81 -13.44 -4.78 14.98
C LEU A 81 -11.97 -4.78 14.51
N GLY A 82 -11.46 -3.63 14.04
CA GLY A 82 -10.09 -3.45 13.53
C GLY A 82 -9.65 -4.55 12.57
N ILE A 83 -8.46 -5.12 12.79
CA ILE A 83 -7.89 -6.19 11.96
C ILE A 83 -8.82 -7.40 11.74
N LEU A 84 -9.80 -7.65 12.62
CA LEU A 84 -10.75 -8.75 12.45
C LEU A 84 -11.81 -8.48 11.38
N SER A 85 -12.13 -7.21 11.07
CA SER A 85 -13.01 -6.85 9.95
C SER A 85 -12.32 -6.86 8.59
N LEU A 86 -10.99 -6.73 8.55
CA LEU A 86 -10.27 -6.54 7.28
C LEU A 86 -10.44 -7.71 6.30
N SER A 87 -10.84 -7.44 5.07
CA SER A 87 -10.72 -8.40 3.98
C SER A 87 -9.24 -8.63 3.63
N LYS A 88 -8.94 -9.73 2.91
CA LYS A 88 -7.57 -9.98 2.40
C LYS A 88 -7.09 -8.86 1.47
N LYS A 89 -8.02 -8.28 0.69
CA LYS A 89 -7.76 -7.15 -0.21
C LYS A 89 -7.39 -5.90 0.59
N GLU A 90 -8.18 -5.57 1.61
CA GLU A 90 -7.94 -4.41 2.48
C GLU A 90 -6.62 -4.56 3.24
N ALA A 91 -6.32 -5.74 3.77
CA ALA A 91 -5.04 -6.04 4.41
C ALA A 91 -3.85 -5.81 3.44
N LEU A 92 -3.97 -6.25 2.19
CA LEU A 92 -2.97 -6.01 1.15
C LEU A 92 -2.83 -4.50 0.86
N GLN A 93 -3.94 -3.79 0.72
CA GLN A 93 -3.97 -2.35 0.43
C GLN A 93 -3.36 -1.52 1.57
N ILE A 94 -3.68 -1.83 2.82
CA ILE A 94 -3.05 -1.26 4.02
C ILE A 94 -1.54 -1.45 3.95
N GLY A 95 -1.09 -2.69 3.70
CA GLY A 95 0.32 -3.00 3.52
C GLY A 95 0.96 -2.18 2.41
N MET A 96 0.32 -2.08 1.24
CA MET A 96 0.84 -1.31 0.11
C MET A 96 1.04 0.18 0.43
N CYS A 97 0.09 0.81 1.13
CA CYS A 97 0.25 2.20 1.58
C CYS A 97 1.43 2.33 2.57
N VAL A 98 1.49 1.47 3.59
CA VAL A 98 2.58 1.46 4.58
C VAL A 98 3.94 1.25 3.89
N GLY A 99 4.01 0.32 2.93
CA GLY A 99 5.21 0.04 2.14
C GLY A 99 5.74 1.25 1.39
N VAL A 100 4.86 2.08 0.82
CA VAL A 100 5.26 3.33 0.14
C VAL A 100 5.82 4.34 1.13
N ILE A 101 5.08 4.60 2.22
CA ILE A 101 5.50 5.56 3.25
C ILE A 101 6.88 5.16 3.81
N ASN A 102 7.06 3.88 4.11
CA ASN A 102 8.33 3.35 4.61
C ASN A 102 9.45 3.41 3.57
N ALA A 103 9.16 3.13 2.29
CA ALA A 103 10.14 3.22 1.22
C ALA A 103 10.63 4.66 1.00
N VAL A 104 9.72 5.64 1.01
CA VAL A 104 10.06 7.06 0.89
C VAL A 104 10.86 7.49 2.11
N PHE A 105 10.36 7.24 3.32
CA PHE A 105 11.05 7.63 4.53
C PHE A 105 12.46 7.05 4.59
N THR A 106 12.59 5.73 4.41
CA THR A 106 13.90 5.05 4.53
C THR A 106 14.91 5.56 3.52
N ARG A 107 14.45 5.99 2.34
CA ARG A 107 15.33 6.50 1.29
C ARG A 107 15.75 7.95 1.51
N TYR A 108 14.83 8.81 1.94
CA TYR A 108 14.98 10.26 1.87
C TYR A 108 15.11 10.93 3.24
N ASP A 109 14.60 10.35 4.32
CA ASP A 109 14.67 10.98 5.63
C ASP A 109 16.14 11.22 6.05
N ASN A 110 16.42 12.43 6.53
CA ASN A 110 17.76 12.92 6.84
C ASN A 110 18.76 12.95 5.66
N GLU A 111 18.33 12.67 4.42
CA GLU A 111 19.16 12.82 3.24
C GLU A 111 19.51 14.30 3.03
N ARG A 112 20.80 14.57 2.74
CA ARG A 112 21.30 15.93 2.52
C ARG A 112 20.80 16.47 1.20
N VAL A 113 20.30 17.70 1.23
CA VAL A 113 19.90 18.44 0.03
C VAL A 113 21.05 19.34 -0.40
N ILE A 114 21.47 19.20 -1.66
CA ILE A 114 22.49 20.08 -2.25
C ILE A 114 21.81 21.41 -2.57
N SER A 115 21.95 22.40 -1.68
CA SER A 115 21.50 23.77 -1.92
C SER A 115 22.64 24.62 -2.44
N TYR A 116 22.54 25.08 -3.70
CA TYR A 116 23.46 26.05 -4.28
C TYR A 116 23.09 27.46 -3.81
N SER A 117 23.38 27.81 -2.55
CA SER A 117 23.24 29.19 -2.06
C SER A 117 24.59 29.76 -1.61
N SER A 118 24.93 30.93 -2.17
CA SER A 118 26.29 31.47 -2.32
C SER A 118 26.93 32.07 -1.04
N TYR A 119 26.27 32.10 0.12
CA TYR A 119 26.79 32.90 1.25
C TYR A 119 26.72 32.27 2.66
N SER A 120 26.09 31.10 2.84
CA SER A 120 26.27 30.34 4.09
C SER A 120 26.04 28.85 3.85
N ASN A 121 26.97 28.01 4.29
CA ASN A 121 26.85 26.55 4.32
C ASN A 121 25.76 26.13 5.32
N ARG A 122 24.49 26.38 4.99
CA ARG A 122 23.36 25.74 5.66
C ARG A 122 23.08 24.44 4.94
N TYR A 123 23.61 23.36 5.49
CA TYR A 123 23.25 22.01 5.06
C TYR A 123 21.77 21.80 5.34
N ARG A 124 20.96 21.69 4.29
CA ARG A 124 19.57 21.29 4.41
C ARG A 124 19.45 19.78 4.40
N LYS A 125 18.46 19.25 5.10
CA LYS A 125 18.10 17.84 5.06
C LYS A 125 16.61 17.68 4.84
N TYR A 126 16.22 16.57 4.24
CA TYR A 126 14.82 16.16 4.27
C TYR A 126 14.44 15.69 5.69
N GLN A 127 13.24 16.06 6.11
CA GLN A 127 12.54 15.43 7.22
C GLN A 127 11.20 14.91 6.70
N CYS A 128 10.95 13.62 6.88
CA CYS A 128 9.78 12.95 6.32
C CYS A 128 8.73 12.63 7.39
N ALA A 129 7.45 12.81 7.04
CA ALA A 129 6.32 12.40 7.85
C ALA A 129 6.25 10.86 7.96
N ARG A 130 5.69 10.36 9.05
CA ARG A 130 5.47 8.93 9.31
C ARG A 130 4.11 8.67 9.97
N GLY A 131 3.71 7.40 9.98
CA GLY A 131 2.51 6.94 10.66
C GLY A 131 1.26 7.69 10.19
N LYS A 132 0.37 8.01 11.11
CA LYS A 132 -0.91 8.68 10.82
C LYS A 132 -0.75 9.98 10.02
N GLN A 133 0.24 10.81 10.35
CA GLN A 133 0.48 12.06 9.62
C GLN A 133 0.78 11.81 8.13
N ALA A 134 1.60 10.79 7.83
CA ALA A 134 1.90 10.43 6.46
C ALA A 134 0.65 9.89 5.74
N VAL A 135 -0.14 9.04 6.41
CA VAL A 135 -1.40 8.52 5.86
C VAL A 135 -2.37 9.65 5.54
N ASP A 136 -2.55 10.61 6.45
CA ASP A 136 -3.43 11.77 6.25
C ASP A 136 -2.98 12.64 5.07
N ILE A 137 -1.67 12.85 4.90
CA ILE A 137 -1.13 13.54 3.71
C ILE A 137 -1.47 12.76 2.44
N MET A 138 -1.23 11.45 2.43
CA MET A 138 -1.41 10.60 1.26
C MET A 138 -2.88 10.54 0.83
N VAL A 139 -3.82 10.41 1.77
CA VAL A 139 -5.26 10.35 1.47
C VAL A 139 -5.80 11.69 0.96
N ASN A 140 -5.31 12.81 1.48
CA ASN A 140 -5.85 14.14 1.17
C ASN A 140 -5.13 14.86 0.01
N SER A 141 -4.13 14.23 -0.61
CA SER A 141 -3.38 14.80 -1.72
C SER A 141 -4.09 14.60 -3.06
N SER A 142 -3.78 15.46 -4.05
CA SER A 142 -4.23 15.30 -5.43
C SER A 142 -3.26 14.40 -6.19
N TRP A 143 -3.72 13.22 -6.63
CA TRP A 143 -2.88 12.19 -7.26
C TRP A 143 -2.78 12.25 -8.78
N VAL A 144 -3.31 13.31 -9.39
CA VAL A 144 -3.28 13.49 -10.86
C VAL A 144 -1.85 13.69 -11.32
N ASP A 145 -1.39 12.83 -12.25
CA ASP A 145 -0.08 12.88 -12.89
C ASP A 145 1.14 12.95 -11.94
N MET A 146 1.01 12.36 -10.74
CA MET A 146 2.10 12.36 -9.77
C MET A 146 3.29 11.50 -10.20
N SER A 147 4.49 12.04 -9.98
CA SER A 147 5.75 11.32 -10.05
C SER A 147 6.16 10.79 -8.67
N ARG A 148 7.19 9.95 -8.63
CA ARG A 148 7.79 9.48 -7.37
C ARG A 148 8.36 10.64 -6.55
N GLU A 149 8.95 11.62 -7.24
CA GLU A 149 9.51 12.82 -6.62
C GLU A 149 8.41 13.67 -5.98
N ASP A 150 7.22 13.74 -6.59
CA ASP A 150 6.06 14.40 -5.98
C ASP A 150 5.60 13.68 -4.70
N VAL A 151 5.59 12.34 -4.69
CA VAL A 151 5.29 11.57 -3.47
C VAL A 151 6.32 11.84 -2.37
N ARG A 152 7.61 11.96 -2.72
CA ARG A 152 8.65 12.42 -1.77
C ARG A 152 8.32 13.82 -1.26
N ASP A 153 7.97 14.76 -2.13
CA ASP A 153 7.76 16.17 -1.76
C ASP A 153 6.46 16.40 -0.98
N LEU A 154 5.48 15.50 -1.12
CA LEU A 154 4.34 15.40 -0.23
C LEU A 154 4.77 15.02 1.19
N LEU A 155 5.56 13.95 1.31
CA LEU A 155 5.90 13.34 2.59
C LEU A 155 7.09 14.00 3.29
N CYS A 156 8.00 14.64 2.57
CA CYS A 156 9.26 15.15 3.07
C CYS A 156 9.41 16.64 2.81
N LYS A 157 9.95 17.38 3.79
CA LYS A 157 10.25 18.81 3.68
C LYS A 157 11.72 19.08 3.97
N GLU A 158 12.28 20.08 3.29
CA GLU A 158 13.64 20.53 3.54
C GLU A 158 13.70 21.42 4.79
N TYR A 159 14.67 21.15 5.66
CA TYR A 159 15.00 21.95 6.84
C TYR A 159 16.48 22.30 6.87
#